data_AF-A0A0Q7ATA9-F1
#
_entry.id   AF-A0A0Q7ATA9-F1
#
_cell.length_a   1.000
_cell.length_b   1.000
_cell.length_c   1.000
_cell.angle_alpha   90.00
_cell.angle_beta   90.00
_cell.angle_gamma   90.00
#
_symmetry.space_group_name_H-M   'P 1'
#
loop_
_entity.id
_entity.type
_entity.pdbx_description
1 polymer ?
#
loop_
_entity_poly.entity_id
_entity_poly.type
_entity_poly.pdbx_seq_one_letter_code
_entity_poly.pdbx_strand_id
1 'polypeptide(L)' 'MKTWNIEVQKVKAMAHGHGLIRAQIDALVQPAPARDEGMPSSVLSLSEDNARVLVLLLKAQLAELDSRKAKSRRG' A
#
# COMPACT_ATOMS: atom_id res chain seq x y z
N MET A 1 5.63 -10.84 -16.24
CA MET A 1 5.84 -9.75 -15.27
C MET A 1 6.88 -10.24 -14.26
N LYS A 2 7.88 -9.43 -13.85
CA LYS A 2 8.80 -9.83 -12.77
C LYS A 2 8.05 -9.78 -11.44
N THR A 3 8.25 -10.78 -10.59
CA THR A 3 7.58 -10.93 -9.29
C THR A 3 8.58 -10.70 -8.15
N TRP A 4 8.08 -10.17 -7.05
CA TRP A 4 8.90 -9.79 -5.89
C TRP A 4 8.30 -10.30 -4.59
N ASN A 5 9.16 -10.69 -3.66
CA ASN A 5 8.82 -10.82 -2.26
C ASN A 5 9.22 -9.51 -1.58
N ILE A 6 8.25 -8.85 -0.96
CA ILE A 6 8.39 -7.54 -0.31
C ILE A 6 8.03 -7.72 1.15
N GLU A 7 9.00 -7.54 2.05
CA GLU A 7 8.79 -7.64 3.50
C GLU A 7 8.90 -6.27 4.14
N VAL A 8 7.79 -5.77 4.69
CA VAL A 8 7.70 -4.43 5.29
C VAL A 8 8.25 -4.45 6.70
N GLN A 9 9.33 -3.70 6.89
CA GLN A 9 9.94 -3.47 8.21
C GLN A 9 9.23 -2.33 8.94
N LYS A 10 8.83 -1.27 8.22
CA LYS A 10 8.12 -0.12 8.79
C LYS A 10 7.28 0.62 7.77
N VAL A 11 6.07 1.03 8.16
CA VAL A 11 5.26 2.01 7.42
C VAL A 11 5.54 3.41 7.97
N LYS A 12 6.02 4.32 7.13
CA LYS A 12 6.45 5.68 7.55
C LYS A 12 5.36 6.73 7.34
N ALA A 13 4.79 6.76 6.15
CA ALA A 13 3.81 7.75 5.76
C ALA A 13 2.97 7.25 4.59
N MET A 14 1.78 7.81 4.41
CA MET A 14 0.99 7.66 3.19
C MET A 14 0.51 9.02 2.72
N ALA A 15 0.50 9.22 1.40
CA ALA A 15 0.02 10.44 0.78
C ALA A 15 -0.79 10.11 -0.48
N HIS A 16 -1.95 10.73 -0.64
CA HIS A 16 -2.70 10.69 -1.89
C HIS A 16 -2.24 11.81 -2.85
N GLY A 17 -2.31 11.55 -4.14
CA GLY A 17 -2.05 12.54 -5.18
C GLY A 17 -1.99 11.92 -6.57
N HIS A 18 -2.50 12.63 -7.57
CA HIS A 18 -2.54 12.17 -8.97
C HIS A 18 -3.25 10.82 -9.15
N GLY A 19 -4.37 10.61 -8.45
CA GLY A 19 -5.15 9.37 -8.53
C GLY A 19 -4.51 8.15 -7.85
N LEU A 20 -3.40 8.34 -7.11
CA LEU A 20 -2.70 7.27 -6.41
C LEU A 20 -2.60 7.58 -4.92
N ILE A 21 -2.57 6.53 -4.09
CA ILE A 21 -2.12 6.60 -2.70
C ILE A 21 -0.73 5.96 -2.65
N ARG A 22 0.27 6.73 -2.23
CA ARG A 22 1.66 6.29 -2.14
C ARG A 22 2.00 6.00 -0.69
N ALA A 23 2.59 4.83 -0.42
CA ALA A 23 3.14 4.49 0.87
C ALA A 23 4.66 4.65 0.86
N GLN A 24 5.19 5.33 1.87
CA GLN A 24 6.62 5.34 2.17
C GLN A 24 6.88 4.25 3.21
N ILE A 25 7.75 3.29 2.87
CA ILE A 25 8.04 2.13 3.69
C ILE A 25 9.54 1.86 3.73
N ASP A 26 9.99 1.26 4.83
CA ASP A 26 11.24 0.50 4.85
C ASP A 26 10.89 -0.96 4.57
N ALA A 27 11.55 -1.57 3.58
CA ALA A 27 11.26 -2.94 3.18
C ALA A 27 12.48 -3.68 2.64
N LEU A 28 12.48 -5.00 2.84
CA LEU A 28 13.35 -5.92 2.13
C LEU A 28 12.65 -6.34 0.83
N VAL A 29 13.33 -6.21 -0.31
CA VAL A 29 12.78 -6.56 -1.62
C VAL A 29 13.69 -7.59 -2.28
N GLN A 30 13.12 -8.76 -2.58
CA GLN A 30 13.84 -9.86 -3.20
C GLN A 30 13.08 -10.37 -4.42
N PRO A 31 13.76 -10.86 -5.48
CA PRO A 31 13.10 -11.55 -6.56
C PRO A 31 12.29 -12.74 -6.02
N ALA A 32 11.04 -12.89 -6.44
CA ALA A 32 10.26 -14.07 -6.08
C ALA A 32 10.66 -15.24 -7.01
N PRO A 33 10.91 -16.44 -6.48
CA PRO A 33 11.22 -17.60 -7.31
C PRO A 33 10.04 -17.92 -8.23
N ALA A 34 10.34 -18.43 -9.42
CA ALA A 34 9.32 -18.97 -10.32
C ALA A 34 8.60 -20.10 -9.58
N ARG A 35 7.28 -19.97 -9.41
CA ARG A 35 6.43 -21.06 -8.91
C ARG A 35 5.90 -21.82 -10.12
N ASP A 36 6.09 -23.13 -10.13
CA ASP A 36 5.68 -24.00 -11.23
C ASP A 36 4.14 -24.10 -11.37
N GLU A 37 3.41 -23.86 -10.27
CA GLU A 37 1.95 -23.88 -10.24
C GLU A 37 1.39 -22.57 -9.67
N GLY A 38 0.74 -21.77 -10.52
CA GLY A 38 -0.01 -20.58 -10.13
C GLY A 38 0.24 -19.33 -10.98
N MET A 39 -0.65 -18.35 -10.87
CA MET A 39 -0.47 -17.06 -11.55
C MET A 39 0.71 -16.29 -10.91
N PRO A 40 1.66 -15.77 -11.70
CA PRO A 40 2.78 -14.99 -11.17
C PRO A 40 2.28 -13.80 -10.36
N SER A 41 2.68 -13.72 -9.08
CA SER A 41 2.29 -12.64 -8.17
C SER A 41 3.49 -12.15 -7.35
N SER A 42 3.48 -10.87 -7.02
CA SER A 42 4.36 -10.33 -5.98
C SER A 42 3.67 -10.47 -4.64
N VAL A 43 4.43 -10.80 -3.59
CA VAL A 43 3.91 -10.97 -2.23
C VAL A 43 4.36 -9.80 -1.37
N LEU A 44 3.42 -9.19 -0.66
CA LEU A 44 3.67 -8.15 0.33
C LEU A 44 3.40 -8.73 1.72
N SER A 45 4.44 -8.88 2.53
CA SER A 45 4.38 -9.37 3.90
C SER A 45 4.60 -8.23 4.89
N LEU A 46 3.83 -8.23 5.97
CA LEU A 46 3.88 -7.24 7.04
C LEU A 46 3.72 -7.99 8.38
N SER A 47 4.36 -7.50 9.44
CA SER A 47 3.93 -7.85 10.80
C SER A 47 2.50 -7.35 11.05
N GLU A 48 1.79 -7.96 11.99
CA GLU A 48 0.44 -7.49 12.35
C GLU A 48 0.41 -6.02 12.78
N ASP A 49 1.44 -5.57 13.49
CA ASP A 49 1.55 -4.17 13.93
C ASP A 49 1.74 -3.23 12.74
N ASN A 50 2.60 -3.58 11.78
CA ASN A 50 2.73 -2.83 10.53
C ASN A 50 1.42 -2.85 9.73
N ALA A 51 0.67 -3.95 9.75
CA ALA A 51 -0.65 -4.03 9.12
C ALA A 51 -1.65 -3.05 9.75
N ARG A 52 -1.68 -2.96 11.08
CA ARG A 52 -2.53 -2.01 11.81
C ARG A 52 -2.18 -0.56 11.45
N VAL A 53 -0.89 -0.22 11.41
CA VAL A 53 -0.41 1.12 11.00
C VAL A 53 -0.79 1.41 9.54
N LEU A 54 -0.60 0.46 8.63
CA LEU A 54 -0.99 0.59 7.23
C LEU A 54 -2.48 0.92 7.09
N VAL A 55 -3.34 0.17 7.79
CA VAL A 55 -4.80 0.37 7.75
C VAL A 55 -5.17 1.76 8.28
N LEU A 56 -4.56 2.20 9.39
CA LEU A 56 -4.82 3.51 9.97
C LEU A 56 -4.49 4.63 8.97
N LEU A 57 -3.28 4.59 8.39
CA LEU A 57 -2.82 5.62 7.44
C LEU A 57 -3.65 5.59 6.15
N LEU A 58 -3.97 4.40 5.63
CA LEU A 58 -4.78 4.27 4.42
C LEU A 58 -6.19 4.83 4.61
N LYS A 59 -6.84 4.53 5.75
CA LYS A 59 -8.15 5.09 6.09
C LYS A 59 -8.11 6.62 6.14
N ALA A 60 -7.07 7.21 6.72
CA ALA A 60 -6.91 8.67 6.75
C ALA A 60 -6.85 9.27 5.34
N GLN A 61 -6.09 8.64 4.42
CA GLN A 61 -6.00 9.11 3.03
C GLN A 61 -7.33 9.00 2.29
N LEU A 62 -8.07 7.90 2.47
CA LEU A 62 -9.38 7.71 1.85
C LEU A 62 -10.41 8.73 2.36
N ALA A 63 -10.43 8.98 3.68
CA ALA A 63 -11.33 9.98 4.26
C ALA A 63 -11.06 11.38 3.69
N GLU A 64 -9.79 11.74 3.47
CA GLU A 64 -9.44 13.02 2.85
C GLU A 64 -9.95 13.12 1.40
N LEU A 65 -9.78 12.06 0.61
CA LEU A 65 -10.27 11.97 -0.77
C LEU A 65 -11.80 12.14 -0.84
N ASP A 66 -12.52 11.46 0.04
CA ASP A 66 -13.98 11.51 0.07
C ASP A 66 -14.50 12.89 0.49
N SER A 67 -13.81 13.54 1.43
CA SER A 67 -14.17 14.90 1.86
C SER A 67 -14.07 15.94 0.72
N ARG A 68 -13.10 15.77 -0.20
CA ARG A 68 -12.92 16.65 -1.36
C ARG A 68 -14.05 16.48 -2.38
N LYS A 69 -14.48 15.25 -2.64
CA LYS A 69 -15.64 14.97 -3.50
C LYS A 69 -16.92 15.58 -2.94
N ALA A 70 -17.12 15.49 -1.61
CA ALA A 70 -18.29 16.07 -0.95
C ALA A 70 -18.31 17.61 -1.05
N LYS A 71 -17.15 18.28 -0.97
CA LYS A 71 -17.03 19.74 -1.15
C LYS A 71 -17.28 20.17 -2.59
N SER A 72 -16.79 19.42 -3.58
CA SER A 72 -17.00 19.71 -5.00
C SER A 72 -18.47 19.61 -5.45
N ARG A 73 -19.34 18.92 -4.71
CA ARG A 73 -20.76 18.74 -5.02
C ARG A 73 -21.66 19.82 -4.38
N ARG A 74 -21.13 20.64 -3.48
CA ARG A 74 -21.88 21.66 -2.72
C ARG A 74 -21.60 23.10 -3.18
N GLY A 75 -20.72 23.29 -4.16
CA GLY A 75 -20.56 24.53 -4.92
C GLY A 75 -21.15 24.36 -6.30
#